data_AF-A0A8B5WIK3-F1
#
_entry.id   AF-A0A8B5WIK3-F1
#
_cell.length_a   1.000
_cell.length_b   1.000
_cell.length_c   1.000
_cell.angle_alpha   90.00
_cell.angle_beta   90.00
_cell.angle_gamma   90.00
#
_symmetry.space_group_name_H-M   'P 1'
#
loop_
_entity.id
_entity.type
_entity.pdbx_description
1 polymer ?
#
loop_
_entity_poly.entity_id
_entity_poly.type
_entity_poly.pdbx_seq_one_letter_code
_entity_poly.pdbx_strand_id
1 'polypeptide(L)'
;MVAKYASHSEAAERAAFLQAHGIATHVSDMTSMRPNLAHQGQYRAGLWVVLEAQYEDALGLLENPDHDIQNPLSLDQMQHIETRGALEARNSLLKWLLVSAVGLGLVALLVVRLGNV
;
A
#
# COMPACT_ATOMS: atom_id res chain seq x y z
N MET A 1 7.16 -7.99 -1.19
CA MET A 1 6.24 -8.81 -2.02
C MET A 1 6.48 -10.26 -1.66
N VAL A 2 5.44 -11.02 -1.38
CA VAL A 2 5.55 -12.44 -0.99
C VAL A 2 5.16 -13.38 -2.14
N ALA A 3 4.14 -13.03 -2.93
CA ALA A 3 3.68 -13.84 -4.05
C ALA A 3 3.05 -12.98 -5.17
N LYS A 4 2.92 -13.56 -6.36
CA LYS A 4 2.25 -12.96 -7.52
C LYS A 4 1.17 -13.89 -8.03
N TYR A 5 0.05 -13.32 -8.46
CA TYR A 5 -1.13 -14.06 -8.88
C TYR A 5 -1.65 -13.60 -10.24
N ALA A 6 -2.31 -14.50 -10.95
CA ALA A 6 -2.84 -14.24 -12.29
C ALA A 6 -4.05 -13.30 -12.26
N SER A 7 -4.73 -13.21 -11.11
CA SER A 7 -5.87 -12.32 -10.91
C SER A 7 -5.81 -11.60 -9.57
N HIS A 8 -6.46 -10.45 -9.49
CA HIS A 8 -6.66 -9.73 -8.23
C HIS A 8 -7.51 -10.53 -7.24
N SER A 9 -8.50 -11.29 -7.72
CA SER A 9 -9.36 -12.12 -6.86
C SER A 9 -8.55 -13.17 -6.12
N GLU A 10 -7.66 -13.86 -6.83
CA GLU A 10 -6.79 -14.89 -6.25
C GLU A 10 -5.83 -14.28 -5.22
N ALA A 11 -5.21 -13.13 -5.54
CA ALA A 11 -4.37 -12.42 -4.57
C ALA A 11 -5.15 -11.98 -3.32
N ALA A 12 -6.40 -11.52 -3.48
CA ALA A 12 -7.25 -11.08 -2.39
C ALA A 12 -7.69 -12.24 -1.48
N GLU A 13 -7.97 -13.42 -2.05
CA GLU A 13 -8.28 -14.62 -1.28
C GLU A 13 -7.08 -15.06 -0.43
N ARG A 14 -5.88 -15.05 -1.01
CA ARG A 14 -4.64 -15.38 -0.29
C ARG A 14 -4.29 -14.34 0.77
N ALA A 15 -4.55 -13.07 0.50
CA ALA A 15 -4.44 -12.01 1.50
C ALA A 15 -5.39 -12.24 2.68
N ALA A 16 -6.66 -12.53 2.41
CA ALA A 16 -7.65 -12.77 3.46
C ALA A 16 -7.29 -13.99 4.32
N PHE A 17 -6.76 -15.05 3.70
CA PHE A 17 -6.23 -16.20 4.44
C PHE A 17 -5.12 -15.80 5.41
N LEU A 18 -4.12 -15.03 4.97
CA LEU A 18 -3.02 -14.56 5.82
C LEU A 18 -3.50 -13.60 6.91
N GLN A 19 -4.44 -12.69 6.60
CA GLN A 19 -5.04 -11.79 7.57
C GLN A 19 -5.83 -12.53 8.66
N ALA A 20 -6.54 -13.61 8.30
CA ALA A 20 -7.23 -14.45 9.27
C ALA A 20 -6.25 -15.11 10.27
N HIS A 21 -4.99 -15.27 9.87
CA HIS A 21 -3.89 -15.78 10.69
C HIS A 21 -3.07 -14.66 11.36
N GLY A 22 -3.55 -13.41 11.33
CA GLY A 22 -2.92 -12.27 11.99
C GLY A 22 -1.72 -11.69 11.23
N ILE A 23 -1.58 -11.97 9.94
CA ILE A 23 -0.53 -11.39 9.11
C ILE A 23 -1.08 -10.16 8.35
N ALA A 24 -0.45 -9.01 8.56
CA ALA A 24 -0.86 -7.79 7.87
C ALA A 24 -0.43 -7.84 6.40
N THR A 25 -1.40 -7.82 5.48
CA THR A 25 -1.14 -7.92 4.04
C THR A 25 -1.77 -6.79 3.23
N HIS A 26 -1.18 -6.51 2.08
CA HIS A 26 -1.70 -5.59 1.07
C HIS A 26 -1.66 -6.23 -0.32
N VAL A 27 -2.70 -5.99 -1.13
CA VAL A 27 -2.77 -6.44 -2.53
C VAL A 27 -2.65 -5.23 -3.44
N SER A 28 -1.72 -5.28 -4.39
CA SER A 28 -1.53 -4.24 -5.40
C SER A 28 -1.81 -4.78 -6.80
N ASP A 29 -2.55 -4.03 -7.60
CA ASP A 29 -2.69 -4.30 -9.02
C ASP A 29 -1.37 -4.00 -9.76
N MET A 30 -0.94 -4.90 -10.64
CA MET A 30 0.30 -4.78 -11.43
C MET A 30 0.02 -4.32 -12.87
N THR A 31 -1.23 -4.09 -13.24
CA THR A 31 -1.66 -3.75 -14.61
C THR A 31 -1.16 -2.37 -15.07
N SER A 32 -0.81 -1.48 -14.14
CA SER A 32 -0.39 -0.08 -14.43
C SER A 32 1.05 0.07 -14.97
N MET A 33 1.90 -0.96 -14.88
CA MET A 33 3.33 -0.79 -15.23
C MET A 33 3.62 -0.79 -16.74
N ARG A 34 2.71 -1.24 -17.63
CA ARG A 34 2.99 -1.35 -19.08
C ARG A 34 1.74 -1.23 -19.97
N PRO A 35 1.39 -0.02 -20.45
CA PRO A 35 0.26 0.17 -21.38
C PRO A 35 0.37 -0.66 -22.67
N ASN A 36 1.60 -0.86 -23.17
CA ASN A 36 1.87 -1.61 -24.41
C ASN A 36 1.99 -3.13 -24.23
N LEU A 37 1.92 -3.66 -23.00
CA LEU A 37 2.09 -5.08 -22.68
C LEU A 37 0.97 -5.62 -21.76
N ALA A 38 -0.14 -4.89 -21.63
CA ALA A 38 -1.27 -5.22 -20.76
C ALA A 38 -1.88 -6.62 -21.01
N HIS A 39 -1.58 -7.24 -22.15
CA HIS A 39 -2.04 -8.58 -22.53
C HIS A 39 -0.98 -9.70 -22.36
N GLN A 40 0.26 -9.39 -21.95
CA GLN A 40 1.37 -10.35 -21.93
C GLN A 40 1.90 -10.71 -20.54
N GLY A 41 1.42 -10.07 -19.47
CA GLY A 41 1.78 -10.45 -18.10
C GLY A 41 0.93 -11.61 -17.60
N GLN A 42 1.55 -12.76 -17.27
CA GLN A 42 0.86 -13.88 -16.61
C GLN A 42 0.35 -13.52 -15.20
N TYR A 43 0.87 -12.44 -14.61
CA TYR A 43 0.54 -11.97 -13.28
C TYR A 43 -0.10 -10.58 -13.35
N ARG A 44 -1.24 -10.42 -12.67
CA ARG A 44 -2.01 -9.17 -12.62
C ARG A 44 -2.03 -8.54 -11.23
N ALA A 45 -1.72 -9.30 -10.19
CA ALA A 45 -1.70 -8.79 -8.83
C ALA A 45 -0.50 -9.31 -8.04
N GLY A 46 0.02 -8.45 -7.16
CA GLY A 46 1.07 -8.77 -6.20
C GLY A 46 0.51 -8.77 -4.79
N LEU A 47 0.89 -9.78 -4.00
CA LEU A 47 0.61 -9.86 -2.58
C LEU A 47 1.84 -9.41 -1.79
N TRP A 48 1.61 -8.56 -0.80
CA TRP A 48 2.64 -7.96 0.04
C TRP A 48 2.33 -8.21 1.49
N VAL A 49 3.36 -8.51 2.27
CA VAL A 49 3.32 -8.44 3.73
C VAL A 49 3.73 -7.03 4.12
N VAL A 50 2.96 -6.40 4.99
CA VAL A 50 3.17 -5.01 5.43
C VAL A 50 4.33 -4.93 6.43
N LEU A 51 4.44 -5.92 7.32
CA LEU A 51 5.48 -5.98 8.34
C LEU A 51 6.57 -6.97 7.96
N GLU A 52 7.81 -6.50 7.90
CA GLU A 52 8.97 -7.34 7.55
C GLU A 52 9.14 -8.53 8.50
N ALA A 53 8.85 -8.35 9.79
CA ALA A 53 8.92 -9.39 10.81
C ALA A 53 7.96 -10.58 10.55
N GLN A 54 6.92 -10.39 9.72
CA GLN A 54 5.95 -11.43 9.38
C GLN A 54 6.22 -12.07 8.01
N TYR A 55 7.31 -11.71 7.34
CA TYR A 55 7.58 -12.16 5.97
C TYR A 55 7.76 -13.68 5.87
N GLU A 56 8.58 -14.26 6.76
CA GLU A 56 8.85 -15.71 6.82
C GLU A 56 7.60 -16.49 7.19
N ASP A 57 6.83 -16.01 8.17
CA ASP A 57 5.56 -16.63 8.58
C ASP A 57 4.53 -16.63 7.43
N ALA A 58 4.51 -15.56 6.63
CA ALA A 58 3.63 -15.48 5.47
C ALA A 58 4.03 -16.46 4.36
N LEU A 59 5.34 -16.61 4.09
CA LEU A 59 5.82 -17.62 3.15
C LEU A 59 5.47 -19.03 3.65
N GLY A 60 5.75 -19.31 4.92
CA GLY A 60 5.44 -20.58 5.57
C GLY A 60 3.96 -20.95 5.43
N LEU A 61 3.06 -20.02 5.73
CA LEU A 61 1.61 -20.25 5.60
C LEU A 61 1.11 -20.43 4.16
N LEU A 62 1.76 -19.78 3.18
CA LEU A 62 1.39 -19.94 1.77
C LEU A 62 1.82 -21.31 1.21
N GLU A 63 2.92 -21.86 1.72
CA GLU A 63 3.44 -23.18 1.33
C GLU A 63 2.80 -24.31 2.14
N ASN A 64 2.61 -24.10 3.45
CA ASN A 64 2.02 -25.04 4.39
C ASN A 64 0.94 -24.34 5.24
N PRO A 65 -0.35 -24.65 5.03
CA PRO A 65 -1.45 -24.05 5.80
C PRO A 65 -1.35 -24.26 7.32
N ASP A 66 -0.61 -25.29 7.77
CA ASP A 66 -0.41 -25.62 9.18
C ASP A 66 0.89 -25.03 9.77
N HIS A 67 1.50 -24.05 9.10
CA HIS A 67 2.71 -23.36 9.59
C HIS A 67 2.47 -22.67 10.93
N ASP A 68 3.40 -22.88 11.88
CA ASP A 68 3.34 -22.26 13.21
C ASP A 68 3.86 -20.81 13.18
N ILE A 69 2.95 -19.88 13.46
CA ILE A 69 3.15 -18.45 13.30
C ILE A 69 3.79 -17.88 14.56
N GLN A 70 4.93 -17.21 14.43
CA GLN A 70 5.66 -16.72 15.59
C GLN A 70 5.11 -15.38 16.11
N ASN A 71 4.66 -14.51 15.21
CA ASN A 71 4.22 -13.16 15.55
C ASN A 71 2.87 -12.79 14.92
N PRO A 72 1.76 -13.45 15.29
CA PRO A 72 0.44 -13.07 14.81
C PRO A 72 -0.01 -11.74 15.44
N LEU A 73 -0.60 -10.86 14.64
CA LEU A 73 -1.29 -9.68 15.12
C LEU A 73 -2.71 -10.03 15.58
N SER A 74 -3.11 -9.44 16.69
CA SER A 74 -4.53 -9.40 17.08
C SER A 74 -5.34 -8.51 16.13
N LEU A 75 -6.67 -8.71 16.11
CA LEU A 75 -7.59 -7.90 15.31
C LEU A 75 -7.45 -6.40 15.62
N ASP A 76 -7.31 -6.04 16.89
CA ASP A 76 -7.15 -4.65 17.34
C ASP A 76 -5.83 -4.05 16.82
N GLN A 77 -4.75 -4.83 16.80
CA GLN A 77 -3.47 -4.38 16.26
C GLN A 77 -3.52 -4.18 14.75
N MET A 78 -4.20 -5.06 14.02
CA MET A 78 -4.40 -4.91 12.57
C MET A 78 -5.20 -3.63 12.26
N GLN A 79 -6.31 -3.40 12.95
CA GLN A 79 -7.10 -2.18 12.79
C GLN A 79 -6.29 -0.92 13.13
N HIS A 80 -5.48 -0.97 14.18
CA HIS A 80 -4.65 0.16 14.59
C HIS A 80 -3.60 0.54 13.54
N ILE A 81 -2.99 -0.46 12.89
CA ILE A 81 -2.03 -0.25 11.79
C ILE A 81 -2.71 0.42 10.59
N GLU A 82 -3.88 -0.07 10.19
CA GLU A 82 -4.65 0.53 9.09
C GLU A 82 -5.04 1.99 9.39
N THR A 83 -5.49 2.24 10.62
CA THR A 83 -5.98 3.57 11.02
C THR A 83 -4.84 4.59 11.15
N ARG A 84 -3.70 4.18 11.71
CA ARG A 84 -2.51 5.07 11.80
C ARG A 84 -1.97 5.44 10.43
N GLY A 85 -1.87 4.47 9.51
CA GLY A 85 -1.43 4.73 8.14
C GLY A 85 -2.29 5.77 7.44
N ALA A 86 -3.62 5.68 7.59
CA ALA A 86 -4.56 6.65 7.02
C ALA A 86 -4.40 8.06 7.61
N LEU A 87 -4.19 8.16 8.92
CA LEU A 87 -4.02 9.45 9.61
C LEU A 87 -2.69 10.14 9.24
N GLU A 88 -1.60 9.38 9.15
CA GLU A 88 -0.28 9.92 8.78
C GLU A 88 -0.23 10.37 7.32
N ALA A 89 -0.82 9.60 6.41
CA ALA A 89 -0.94 9.96 5.00
C ALA A 89 -1.75 11.25 4.82
N ARG A 90 -2.88 11.38 5.51
CA ARG A 90 -3.72 12.59 5.50
C ARG A 90 -2.95 13.81 6.00
N ASN A 91 -2.23 13.70 7.10
CA ASN A 91 -1.44 14.81 7.65
C ASN A 91 -0.31 15.25 6.70
N SER A 92 0.34 14.30 6.04
CA SER A 92 1.38 14.58 5.06
C SER A 92 0.82 15.31 3.83
N LEU A 93 -0.33 14.88 3.32
CA LEU A 93 -1.02 15.55 2.20
C LEU A 93 -1.43 16.98 2.55
N LEU A 94 -2.01 17.19 3.74
CA LEU A 94 -2.39 18.53 4.19
C LEU A 94 -1.19 19.47 4.29
N LYS A 95 -0.05 18.99 4.82
CA LYS A 95 1.19 19.77 4.86
C LYS A 95 1.67 20.17 3.47
N TRP A 96 1.70 19.23 2.52
CA TRP A 96 2.12 19.51 1.15
C TRP A 96 1.18 20.47 0.42
N LEU A 97 -0.12 20.34 0.63
CA LEU A 97 -1.12 21.27 0.08
C LEU A 97 -0.92 22.69 0.62
N LEU A 98 -0.70 22.85 1.92
CA LEU A 98 -0.46 24.15 2.53
C LEU A 98 0.83 24.80 2.00
N VAL A 99 1.92 24.03 1.91
CA VAL A 99 3.20 24.52 1.36
C VAL A 99 3.03 24.97 -0.09
N SER A 100 2.32 24.17 -0.90
CA SER A 100 2.07 24.49 -2.31
C SER A 100 1.19 25.74 -2.46
N ALA A 101 0.15 25.89 -1.64
CA ALA A 101 -0.73 27.04 -1.66
C ALA A 101 0.01 28.34 -1.29
N VAL A 102 0.86 28.31 -0.26
CA VAL A 102 1.69 29.46 0.13
C VAL A 102 2.67 29.81 -0.98
N GLY A 103 3.34 28.82 -1.57
CA GLY A 103 4.26 29.03 -2.69
C GLY A 103 3.57 29.68 -3.90
N LEU A 104 2.41 29.16 -4.31
CA LEU A 104 1.62 29.73 -5.41
C LEU A 104 1.15 31.16 -5.09
N GLY A 105 0.74 31.41 -3.84
CA GLY A 105 0.36 32.75 -3.39
C GLY A 105 1.50 33.75 -3.53
N LEU A 106 2.72 33.38 -3.10
CA LEU A 106 3.91 34.23 -3.23
C LEU A 106 4.27 34.50 -4.70
N VAL A 107 4.18 33.49 -5.56
CA VAL A 107 4.43 33.64 -7.00
C VAL A 107 3.40 34.58 -7.64
N ALA A 108 2.10 34.38 -7.34
CA ALA A 108 1.05 35.26 -7.84
C ALA A 108 1.26 36.72 -7.39
N LEU A 109 1.68 36.92 -6.15
CA LEU A 109 1.94 38.24 -5.58
C LEU A 109 3.15 38.92 -6.27
N LEU A 110 4.20 38.16 -6.58
CA LEU A 110 5.33 38.63 -7.39
C LEU A 110 4.91 39.01 -8.81
N VAL A 111 4.08 38.20 -9.46
CA VAL A 111 3.58 38.48 -10.82
C VAL A 111 2.75 39.76 -10.86
N VAL A 112 1.83 39.93 -9.91
CA VAL A 112 1.03 41.17 -9.79
C VAL A 112 1.92 42.38 -9.54
N ARG A 113 2.95 42.24 -8.68
CA ARG A 113 3.88 43.33 -8.37
C ARG A 113 4.76 43.70 -9.58
N LEU A 114 5.17 42.75 -10.40
CA LEU A 114 5.96 43.00 -11.61
C LEU A 114 5.12 43.54 -12.77
N GLY A 115 3.84 43.19 -12.86
CA GLY A 115 2.93 43.67 -13.91
C GLY A 115 2.32 45.06 -13.66
N ASN A 116 2.35 45.54 -12.41
CA ASN A 116 1.88 46.88 -12.02
C ASN A 116 3.01 47.94 -11.93
N VAL A 117 4.20 47.64 -12.46
CA VAL A 117 5.34 48.57 -12.64
C VAL A 117 5.48 48.89 -14.12
#